data_AF-D7MJ41-F1
#
_entry.id   AF-D7MJ41-F1
#
_cell.length_a   1.000
_cell.length_b   1.000
_cell.length_c   1.000
_cell.angle_alpha   90.00
_cell.angle_beta   90.00
_cell.angle_gamma   90.00
#
_symmetry.space_group_name_H-M   'P 1'
#
loop_
_entity.id
_entity.type
_entity.pdbx_description
1 polymer ?
#
loop_
_entity_poly.entity_id
_entity_poly.type
_entity_poly.pdbx_seq_one_letter_code
_entity_poly.pdbx_strand_id
1 'polypeptide(L)'
;MEAQVLLDVSSPVCLPSLKRLHLVFVVYKDEDSVVRLLSSCPILEELYVVRRHNQDNVTKFSVKVPSLETLTYCNVKPKVVGGEDVEDIGGSLVIDSENLKEFAIADTSTNSCSIENKPSPW
;
A
#
# COMPACT_ATOMS: atom_id res chain seq x y z
N MET A 1 12.06 -4.33 21.11
CA MET A 1 12.40 -4.11 19.69
C MET A 1 11.56 -5.06 18.89
N GLU A 2 10.59 -4.57 18.13
CA GLU A 2 9.91 -5.39 17.13
C GLU A 2 10.82 -5.48 15.90
N ALA A 3 11.02 -6.68 15.36
CA ALA A 3 11.77 -6.84 14.12
C ALA A 3 10.97 -6.21 12.98
N GLN A 4 11.57 -5.25 12.28
CA GLN A 4 10.99 -4.62 11.10
C GLN A 4 11.64 -5.20 9.84
N VAL A 5 10.84 -5.46 8.82
CA VAL A 5 11.32 -5.89 7.51
C VAL A 5 11.44 -4.66 6.62
N LEU A 6 12.66 -4.34 6.18
CA LEU A 6 12.91 -3.32 5.16
C LEU A 6 12.79 -3.95 3.77
N LEU A 7 11.87 -3.42 2.96
CA LEU A 7 11.74 -3.80 1.57
C LEU A 7 12.57 -2.85 0.68
N ASP A 8 13.71 -3.34 0.21
CA ASP A 8 14.56 -2.73 -0.82
C ASP A 8 14.65 -3.68 -2.02
N VAL A 9 13.86 -3.40 -3.07
CA VAL A 9 13.84 -4.22 -4.29
C VAL A 9 14.75 -3.59 -5.33
N SER A 10 15.97 -4.13 -5.51
CA SER A 10 17.00 -3.55 -6.39
C SER A 10 16.97 -4.06 -7.85
N SER A 11 16.20 -5.12 -8.14
CA SER A 11 16.15 -5.79 -9.45
C SER A 11 14.74 -6.36 -9.68
N PRO A 12 14.24 -6.52 -10.93
CA PRO A 12 12.96 -7.16 -11.17
C PRO A 12 13.03 -8.64 -10.79
N VAL A 13 12.68 -8.93 -9.55
CA VAL A 13 12.44 -10.29 -9.07
C VAL A 13 11.15 -10.74 -9.70
N CYS A 14 11.16 -11.58 -10.74
CA CYS A 14 9.88 -12.05 -11.28
C CYS A 14 9.28 -13.10 -10.32
N LEU A 15 8.11 -12.80 -9.75
CA LEU A 15 7.27 -13.72 -8.98
C LEU A 15 6.07 -14.14 -9.86
N PRO A 16 6.31 -14.86 -10.98
CA PRO A 16 5.33 -15.04 -12.06
C PRO A 16 4.11 -15.87 -11.67
N SER A 17 4.16 -16.57 -10.54
CA SER A 17 3.07 -17.42 -10.06
C SER A 17 2.40 -16.89 -8.79
N LEU A 18 2.82 -15.72 -8.29
CA LEU A 18 2.28 -15.17 -7.06
C LEU A 18 0.90 -14.55 -7.31
N LYS A 19 -0.13 -15.22 -6.80
CA LYS A 19 -1.53 -14.78 -6.90
C LYS A 19 -2.01 -13.96 -5.70
N ARG A 20 -1.37 -14.12 -4.53
CA ARG A 20 -1.75 -13.43 -3.30
C ARG A 20 -0.52 -12.87 -2.61
N LEU A 21 -0.57 -11.60 -2.22
CA LEU A 21 0.52 -10.89 -1.56
C LEU A 21 0.01 -10.15 -0.33
N HIS A 22 0.59 -10.46 0.83
CA HIS A 22 0.24 -9.84 2.11
C HIS A 22 1.43 -9.04 2.63
N LEU A 23 1.24 -7.74 2.80
CA LEU A 23 2.24 -6.79 3.27
C LEU A 23 1.79 -6.19 4.61
N VAL A 24 2.30 -6.74 5.71
CA VAL A 24 1.88 -6.36 7.07
C VAL A 24 3.05 -5.71 7.79
N PHE A 25 2.90 -4.43 8.13
CA PHE A 25 3.88 -3.62 8.85
C PHE A 25 5.28 -3.63 8.22
N VAL A 26 5.32 -3.64 6.89
CA VAL A 26 6.55 -3.56 6.10
C VAL A 26 7.05 -2.13 6.06
N VAL A 27 8.35 -1.93 6.27
CA VAL A 27 9.01 -0.64 6.06
C VAL A 27 9.51 -0.62 4.61
N TYR A 28 9.02 0.32 3.82
CA TYR A 28 9.46 0.49 2.44
C TYR A 28 10.65 1.44 2.39
N LYS A 29 11.61 1.18 1.50
CA LYS A 29 12.71 2.11 1.25
C LYS A 29 12.23 3.43 0.64
N ASP A 30 11.37 3.33 -0.38
CA ASP A 30 10.84 4.44 -1.18
C ASP A 30 9.55 3.99 -1.91
N GLU A 31 8.85 4.92 -2.55
CA GLU A 31 7.66 4.64 -3.36
C GLU A 31 7.96 3.68 -4.51
N ASP A 32 9.15 3.79 -5.12
CA ASP A 32 9.59 2.93 -6.22
C ASP A 32 9.72 1.47 -5.80
N SER A 33 10.02 1.19 -4.54
CA SER A 33 10.11 -0.17 -4.00
C SER A 33 8.76 -0.87 -3.97
N VAL A 34 7.67 -0.12 -3.71
CA VAL A 34 6.29 -0.63 -3.83
C VAL A 34 5.98 -0.94 -5.29
N VAL A 35 6.27 -0.01 -6.20
CA VAL A 35 5.99 -0.18 -7.64
C VAL A 35 6.76 -1.37 -8.22
N ARG A 36 8.05 -1.52 -7.88
CA ARG A 36 8.88 -2.65 -8.33
C ARG A 36 8.39 -3.99 -7.77
N LEU A 37 7.93 -4.06 -6.53
CA LEU A 37 7.37 -5.28 -5.96
C LEU A 37 6.06 -5.69 -6.64
N LEU A 38 5.15 -4.73 -6.87
CA LEU A 38 3.86 -5.03 -7.49
C LEU A 38 4.01 -5.39 -8.97
N SER A 39 4.88 -4.71 -9.72
CA SER A 39 5.16 -5.06 -11.14
C SER A 39 5.85 -6.41 -11.31
N SER A 40 6.47 -6.91 -10.25
CA SER A 40 7.09 -8.23 -10.17
C SER A 40 6.08 -9.38 -10.05
N CYS A 41 4.80 -9.10 -9.84
CA CYS A 41 3.74 -10.08 -9.61
C CYS A 41 2.65 -9.98 -10.71
N PRO A 42 2.90 -10.45 -11.94
CA PRO A 42 2.03 -10.16 -13.10
C PRO A 42 0.63 -10.77 -13.01
N ILE A 43 0.44 -11.84 -12.23
CA ILE A 43 -0.85 -12.53 -12.04
C ILE A 43 -1.43 -12.33 -10.64
N LEU A 44 -1.05 -11.25 -9.95
CA LEU A 44 -1.49 -10.98 -8.60
C LEU A 44 -2.99 -10.66 -8.57
N GLU A 45 -3.77 -11.56 -7.98
CA GLU A 45 -5.24 -11.49 -7.88
C GLU A 45 -5.68 -10.84 -6.55
N GLU A 46 -4.90 -11.00 -5.47
CA GLU A 46 -5.22 -10.48 -4.13
C GLU A 46 -4.04 -9.71 -3.51
N LEU A 47 -4.32 -8.50 -3.03
CA LEU A 47 -3.37 -7.66 -2.29
C LEU A 47 -3.95 -7.27 -0.93
N TYR A 48 -3.27 -7.69 0.14
CA TYR A 48 -3.59 -7.32 1.51
C TYR A 48 -2.47 -6.46 2.08
N VAL A 49 -2.79 -5.26 2.56
CA VAL A 49 -1.82 -4.28 3.03
C VAL A 49 -2.24 -3.75 4.38
N VAL A 50 -1.36 -3.83 5.38
CA VAL A 50 -1.52 -3.18 6.67
C VAL A 50 -0.29 -2.33 6.94
N ARG A 51 -0.48 -1.02 6.99
CA ARG A 51 0.57 -0.04 7.25
C ARG A 51 0.39 0.57 8.62
N ARG A 52 1.51 0.91 9.27
CA ARG A 52 1.52 1.75 10.47
C ARG A 52 1.76 3.18 10.02
N HIS A 53 0.83 4.06 10.35
CA HIS A 53 0.91 5.48 10.04
C HIS A 53 2.25 6.06 10.52
N ASN A 54 2.94 6.78 9.63
CA ASN A 54 4.25 7.41 9.87
C ASN A 54 5.34 6.46 10.39
N GLN A 55 5.29 5.16 10.03
CA GLN A 55 6.32 4.18 10.41
C GLN A 55 7.00 3.52 9.19
N ASP A 56 6.73 4.01 7.99
CA ASP A 56 7.46 3.65 6.77
C ASP A 56 7.83 4.93 5.99
N ASN A 57 8.63 4.79 4.91
CA ASN A 57 9.13 5.93 4.14
C ASN A 57 8.24 6.32 2.94
N VAL A 58 6.98 5.89 2.91
CA VAL A 58 6.07 6.08 1.76
C VAL A 58 4.91 6.98 2.15
N THR A 59 4.74 8.12 1.47
CA THR A 59 3.55 8.95 1.65
C THR A 59 2.47 8.60 0.63
N LYS A 60 2.86 8.21 -0.59
CA LYS A 60 1.95 7.75 -1.63
C LYS A 60 2.10 6.25 -1.91
N PHE A 61 1.08 5.48 -1.54
CA PHE A 61 1.01 4.06 -1.89
C PHE A 61 0.28 3.87 -3.21
N SER A 62 0.99 3.45 -4.27
CA SER A 62 0.42 3.27 -5.61
C SER A 62 0.24 1.79 -5.94
N VAL A 63 -1.02 1.38 -6.13
CA VAL A 63 -1.39 0.04 -6.58
C VAL A 63 -1.69 0.10 -8.08
N LYS A 64 -0.79 -0.46 -8.89
CA LYS A 64 -0.91 -0.54 -10.35
C LYS A 64 -0.76 -1.98 -10.82
N VAL A 65 -1.81 -2.77 -10.66
CA VAL A 65 -1.79 -4.21 -10.91
C VAL A 65 -3.02 -4.59 -11.73
N PRO A 66 -2.88 -4.75 -13.06
CA PRO A 66 -4.02 -5.02 -13.93
C PRO A 66 -4.78 -6.31 -13.59
N SER A 67 -4.10 -7.31 -13.03
CA SER A 67 -4.68 -8.61 -12.64
C SER A 67 -5.38 -8.60 -11.28
N LEU A 68 -5.31 -7.50 -10.53
CA LEU A 68 -5.81 -7.45 -9.16
C LEU A 68 -7.34 -7.47 -9.12
N GLU A 69 -7.90 -8.43 -8.40
CA GLU A 69 -9.34 -8.60 -8.22
C GLU A 69 -9.82 -8.12 -6.84
N THR A 70 -8.99 -8.29 -5.80
CA THR A 70 -9.32 -7.93 -4.42
C THR A 70 -8.21 -7.13 -3.75
N LEU A 71 -8.59 -6.00 -3.15
CA LEU A 71 -7.69 -5.15 -2.35
C LEU A 71 -8.22 -4.98 -0.93
N THR A 72 -7.40 -5.27 0.07
CA THR A 72 -7.63 -4.76 1.44
C THR A 72 -6.47 -3.89 1.84
N TYR A 73 -6.76 -2.65 2.24
CA TYR A 73 -5.77 -1.67 2.65
C TYR A 73 -6.16 -1.07 4.01
N CYS A 74 -5.30 -1.24 5.00
CA CYS A 74 -5.47 -0.68 6.34
C CYS A 74 -4.29 0.22 6.70
N ASN A 75 -4.55 1.49 6.96
CA ASN A 75 -3.58 2.42 7.53
C ASN A 75 -3.94 2.68 9.00
N VAL A 76 -3.16 2.08 9.91
CA VAL A 76 -3.44 2.12 11.34
C VAL A 76 -2.55 3.10 12.06
N LYS A 77 -3.14 4.00 12.83
CA LYS A 77 -2.38 4.81 13.79
C LYS A 77 -1.85 3.93 14.92
N PRO A 78 -0.55 4.04 15.27
CA PRO A 78 -0.09 3.44 16.52
C PRO A 78 -0.83 4.10 17.69
N LYS A 79 -1.20 3.31 18.70
CA LYS A 79 -1.74 3.85 19.96
C LYS A 79 -0.60 4.57 20.70
N VAL A 80 -0.40 5.85 20.43
CA VAL A 80 0.53 6.66 21.22
C VAL A 80 -0.17 7.05 22.52
N VAL A 81 0.27 6.49 23.64
CA VAL A 81 -0.13 6.94 24.97
C VAL A 81 0.74 8.15 25.31
N GLY A 82 0.20 9.37 25.11
CA GLY A 82 0.80 10.61 25.64
C GLY A 82 1.90 11.28 24.82
N GLY A 83 1.74 11.42 23.50
CA GLY A 83 2.66 12.21 22.66
C GLY A 83 1.94 13.32 21.91
N GLU A 84 2.62 14.46 21.74
CA GLU A 84 2.20 15.61 20.95
C GLU A 84 1.84 15.21 19.51
N ASP A 85 0.85 15.88 18.93
CA ASP A 85 0.40 15.71 17.55
C ASP A 85 1.58 15.96 16.60
N VAL A 86 2.30 14.89 16.23
CA VAL A 86 3.31 14.94 15.18
C VAL A 86 2.61 15.41 13.91
N GLU A 87 3.15 16.42 13.23
CA GLU A 87 2.59 16.94 11.98
C GLU A 87 2.27 15.76 11.04
N ASP A 88 0.98 15.63 10.71
CA ASP A 88 0.47 14.54 9.90
C ASP A 88 0.97 14.75 8.47
N ILE A 89 2.04 14.04 8.10
CA ILE A 89 2.50 13.97 6.72
C ILE A 89 1.45 13.16 5.96
N GLY A 90 0.44 13.86 5.45
CA GLY A 90 -0.74 13.27 4.83
C GLY A 90 -0.39 12.14 3.86
N GLY A 91 -0.94 10.95 4.12
CA GLY A 91 -0.78 9.79 3.26
C GLY A 91 -1.80 9.78 2.13
N SER A 92 -1.46 9.18 0.99
CA SER A 92 -2.40 8.93 -0.11
C SER A 92 -2.30 7.50 -0.63
N LEU A 93 -3.44 6.96 -1.06
CA LEU A 93 -3.56 5.67 -1.73
C LEU A 93 -4.07 5.92 -3.16
N VAL A 94 -3.32 5.44 -4.15
CA VAL A 94 -3.74 5.47 -5.56
C VAL A 94 -3.98 4.05 -6.02
N ILE A 95 -5.17 3.79 -6.55
CA ILE A 95 -5.56 2.47 -7.07
C ILE A 95 -5.86 2.64 -8.56
N ASP A 96 -5.12 1.89 -9.37
CA ASP A 96 -5.21 1.87 -10.82
C ASP A 96 -5.13 0.41 -11.25
N SER A 97 -6.28 -0.27 -11.28
CA SER A 97 -6.39 -1.71 -11.49
C SER A 97 -7.72 -2.03 -12.16
N GLU A 98 -7.66 -2.43 -13.43
CA GLU A 98 -8.85 -2.56 -14.30
C GLU A 98 -9.78 -3.69 -13.88
N ASN A 99 -9.25 -4.76 -13.29
CA ASN A 99 -10.03 -5.94 -12.89
C ASN A 99 -10.45 -5.94 -11.42
N LEU A 100 -10.31 -4.82 -10.70
CA LEU A 100 -10.63 -4.75 -9.28
C LEU A 100 -12.15 -4.88 -9.07
N LYS A 101 -12.57 -5.95 -8.41
CA LYS A 101 -13.98 -6.28 -8.13
C LYS A 101 -14.38 -5.88 -6.72
N GLU A 102 -13.46 -6.08 -5.77
CA GLU A 102 -13.73 -5.87 -4.35
C GLU A 102 -12.60 -5.08 -3.71
N PHE A 103 -12.94 -4.09 -2.89
CA PHE A 103 -11.96 -3.37 -2.09
C PHE A 103 -12.49 -3.02 -0.70
N ALA A 104 -11.59 -3.05 0.28
CA ALA A 104 -11.82 -2.59 1.64
C ALA A 104 -10.69 -1.63 2.04
N ILE A 105 -11.05 -0.41 2.41
CA ILE A 105 -10.10 0.61 2.85
C ILE A 105 -10.48 1.02 4.28
N ALA A 106 -9.52 0.92 5.19
CA ALA A 106 -9.64 1.43 6.55
C ALA A 106 -8.49 2.39 6.80
N ASP A 107 -8.79 3.68 6.95
CA ASP A 107 -7.81 4.68 7.37
C ASP A 107 -8.23 5.24 8.73
N THR A 108 -7.38 4.99 9.74
CA THR A 108 -7.57 5.56 11.09
C THR A 108 -6.63 6.74 11.33
N SER A 109 -5.90 7.18 10.31
CA SER A 109 -5.15 8.42 10.36
C SER A 109 -6.11 9.62 10.37
N THR A 110 -5.67 10.75 10.93
CA THR A 110 -6.49 11.98 11.02
C THR A 110 -6.61 12.71 9.68
N ASN A 111 -6.14 12.09 8.60
CA ASN A 111 -6.08 12.68 7.28
C ASN A 111 -7.48 12.79 6.66
N SER A 112 -7.68 13.88 5.90
CA SER A 112 -8.83 14.02 5.02
C SER A 112 -8.73 12.98 3.90
N CYS A 113 -9.65 12.03 3.86
CA CYS A 113 -9.74 11.05 2.77
C CYS A 113 -10.34 11.71 1.53
N SER A 114 -9.58 11.80 0.44
CA SER A 114 -10.05 12.26 -0.86
C SER A 114 -10.18 11.06 -1.80
N ILE A 115 -11.40 10.73 -2.22
CA ILE A 115 -11.62 9.70 -3.24
C ILE A 115 -11.74 10.42 -4.59
N GLU A 116 -10.73 10.28 -5.44
CA GLU A 116 -10.76 10.79 -6.81
C GLU A 116 -11.08 9.65 -7.77
N ASN A 117 -12.26 9.70 -8.40
CA ASN A 117 -12.63 8.75 -9.44
C ASN A 117 -12.18 9.32 -10.79
N LYS A 118 -11.26 8.66 -11.48
CA LYS A 118 -10.92 8.98 -12.88
C LYS A 118 -11.68 8.02 -13.79
N PRO A 119 -12.82 8.44 -14.37
CA PRO A 119 -13.51 7.62 -15.35
C PRO A 119 -12.60 7.41 -16.57
N SER A 120 -12.57 6.18 -17.09
CA SER A 120 -11.83 5.83 -18.31
C SER A 120 -12.29 6.72 -19.48
N PRO A 121 -11.37 7.29 -20.29
CA PRO A 121 -11.75 7.98 -21.52
C PRO A 121 -12.27 6.96 -22.53
N TRP A 122 -13.47 7.20 -23.07
CA TRP A 122 -14.12 6.39 -24.10
C TRP A 122 -13.47 6.59 -25.48
#